data_AF-A0A0N0AN71-F1
#
_entry.id   AF-A0A0N0AN71-F1
#
_cell.length_a   1.000
_cell.length_b   1.000
_cell.length_c   1.000
_cell.angle_alpha   90.00
_cell.angle_beta   90.00
_cell.angle_gamma   90.00
#
_symmetry.space_group_name_H-M   'P 1'
#
loop_
_entity.id
_entity.type
_entity.pdbx_description
1 polymer ?
#
loop_
_entity_poly.entity_id
_entity_poly.type
_entity_poly.pdbx_seq_one_letter_code
_entity_poly.pdbx_strand_id
1 'polypeptide(L)'
;MRYYEEQGLLTSTRSPSGQRHFTDADVERVAFVQRLYAAGLSSRTITELLPCVDAPSEHNSEAAMERMEQERDRLTGHIAELVRTRDALDGLMATARAYQESLRSDASA
;
A
#
# COMPACT_ATOMS: atom_id res chain seq x y z
N MET A 1 -18.55 0.49 -1.77
CA MET A 1 -19.24 0.05 -0.52
C MET A 1 -19.15 -1.45 -0.30
N ARG A 2 -19.71 -2.32 -1.16
CA ARG A 2 -19.71 -3.78 -0.94
C ARG A 2 -18.32 -4.37 -0.65
N TYR A 3 -17.29 -3.96 -1.41
CA TYR A 3 -15.91 -4.35 -1.14
C TYR A 3 -15.42 -3.95 0.26
N TYR A 4 -15.72 -2.74 0.72
CA TYR A 4 -15.32 -2.26 2.05
C TYR A 4 -15.98 -3.09 3.15
N GLU A 5 -17.25 -3.47 2.98
CA GLU A 5 -17.95 -4.37 3.91
C GLU A 5 -17.35 -5.77 3.91
N GLU A 6 -17.07 -6.34 2.73
CA GLU A 6 -16.46 -7.67 2.60
C GLU A 6 -15.06 -7.75 3.23
N GLN A 7 -14.33 -6.63 3.27
CA GLN A 7 -13.02 -6.54 3.93
C GLN A 7 -13.10 -6.18 5.43
N GLY A 8 -14.31 -5.95 5.98
CA GLY A 8 -14.49 -5.50 7.37
C GLY A 8 -14.12 -4.04 7.61
N LEU A 9 -13.89 -3.26 6.55
CA LEU A 9 -13.48 -1.85 6.61
C LEU A 9 -14.65 -0.91 6.88
N LEU A 10 -15.88 -1.37 6.65
CA LEU A 10 -17.10 -0.60 6.86
C LEU A 10 -18.23 -1.56 7.24
N THR A 11 -19.15 -1.14 8.09
CA THR A 11 -20.35 -1.93 8.40
C THR A 11 -21.59 -1.10 8.12
N SER A 12 -22.48 -1.55 7.24
CA SER A 12 -23.78 -0.89 7.06
C SER A 12 -24.78 -1.33 8.13
N THR A 13 -25.64 -0.39 8.51
CA THR A 13 -26.90 -0.75 9.17
C THR A 13 -27.95 -1.06 8.10
N ARG A 14 -28.95 -1.87 8.44
CA ARG A 14 -30.04 -2.21 7.51
C ARG A 14 -31.36 -1.65 8.00
N SER A 15 -32.16 -1.11 7.08
CA SER A 15 -33.55 -0.74 7.35
C SER A 15 -34.40 -1.99 7.62
N PRO A 16 -35.60 -1.83 8.21
CA PRO A 16 -36.56 -2.93 8.33
C PRO A 16 -36.94 -3.58 7.00
N SER A 17 -36.85 -2.84 5.88
CA SER A 17 -37.06 -3.33 4.52
C SER A 17 -35.83 -4.01 3.89
N GLY A 18 -34.71 -4.12 4.64
CA GLY A 18 -33.48 -4.80 4.22
C GLY A 18 -32.49 -3.94 3.42
N GLN A 19 -32.79 -2.66 3.21
CA GLN A 19 -31.94 -1.74 2.47
C GLN A 19 -30.77 -1.27 3.33
N ARG A 20 -29.57 -1.16 2.73
CA ARG A 20 -28.39 -0.62 3.41
C ARG A 20 -28.59 0.87 3.70
N HIS A 21 -28.28 1.26 4.92
CA HIS A 21 -28.27 2.63 5.37
C HIS A 21 -26.85 3.02 5.77
N PHE A 22 -26.42 4.20 5.30
CA PHE A 22 -25.13 4.79 5.59
C PHE A 22 -25.32 6.17 6.18
N THR A 23 -24.47 6.50 7.14
CA THR A 23 -24.42 7.77 7.86
C THR A 23 -23.27 8.63 7.35
N ASP A 24 -23.22 9.90 7.75
CA ASP A 24 -22.08 10.77 7.42
C ASP A 24 -20.76 10.23 8.01
N ALA A 25 -20.82 9.55 9.17
CA ALA A 25 -19.66 8.87 9.74
C ALA A 25 -19.11 7.75 8.84
N ASP A 26 -19.98 7.07 8.08
CA ASP A 26 -19.55 6.07 7.11
C ASP A 26 -18.80 6.71 5.93
N VAL A 27 -19.19 7.93 5.53
CA VAL A 27 -18.48 8.71 4.50
C VAL A 27 -17.09 9.11 5.00
N GLU A 28 -17.00 9.62 6.22
CA GLU A 28 -15.71 9.97 6.83
C GLU A 28 -14.80 8.75 6.97
N ARG A 29 -15.35 7.60 7.34
CA ARG A 29 -14.61 6.35 7.40
C ARG A 29 -14.09 5.90 6.05
N VAL A 30 -14.90 5.97 4.99
CA VAL A 30 -14.44 5.67 3.64
C VAL A 30 -13.30 6.62 3.23
N ALA A 31 -13.42 7.91 3.54
CA ALA A 31 -12.35 8.87 3.26
C ALA A 31 -11.06 8.55 4.05
N PHE A 32 -11.17 8.12 5.31
CA PHE A 32 -10.03 7.65 6.11
C PHE A 32 -9.35 6.44 5.48
N VAL A 33 -10.12 5.40 5.14
CA VAL A 33 -9.59 4.20 4.49
C VAL A 33 -8.92 4.53 3.15
N GLN A 34 -9.49 5.44 2.35
CA GLN A 34 -8.89 5.88 1.09
C GLN A 34 -7.54 6.57 1.28
N ARG A 35 -7.36 7.37 2.34
CA ARG A 35 -6.04 7.97 2.67
C ARG A 35 -4.99 6.91 2.97
N LEU A 36 -5.38 5.85 3.69
CA LEU A 36 -4.46 4.75 4.03
C LEU A 36 -4.09 3.92 2.79
N TYR A 37 -5.04 3.68 1.88
CA TYR A 37 -4.73 3.09 0.58
C TYR A 37 -3.77 3.95 -0.25
N ALA A 38 -3.97 5.27 -0.27
CA ALA A 38 -3.07 6.20 -0.94
C ALA A 38 -1.66 6.20 -0.34
N ALA A 39 -1.54 5.88 0.96
CA ALA A 39 -0.27 5.66 1.64
C ALA A 39 0.36 4.27 1.35
N GLY A 40 -0.29 3.43 0.54
CA GLY A 40 0.22 2.11 0.13
C GLY A 40 -0.14 0.96 1.08
N LEU A 41 -1.02 1.19 2.07
CA LEU A 41 -1.43 0.13 2.99
C LEU A 41 -2.44 -0.83 2.34
N SER A 42 -2.34 -2.11 2.72
CA SER A 42 -3.26 -3.14 2.24
C SER A 42 -4.59 -3.12 3.01
N SER A 43 -5.67 -3.68 2.45
CA SER A 43 -6.94 -3.81 3.16
C SER A 43 -6.79 -4.55 4.48
N ARG A 44 -5.99 -5.62 4.50
CA ARG A 44 -5.68 -6.41 5.69
C ARG A 44 -5.06 -5.54 6.79
N THR A 45 -3.99 -4.82 6.46
CA THR A 45 -3.31 -3.93 7.39
C THR A 45 -4.28 -2.89 7.92
N ILE A 46 -5.06 -2.26 7.03
CA ILE A 46 -6.01 -1.23 7.43
C ILE A 46 -7.01 -1.79 8.44
N THR A 47 -7.59 -2.97 8.17
CA THR A 47 -8.53 -3.64 9.09
C THR A 47 -7.91 -3.91 10.47
N GLU A 48 -6.63 -4.24 10.55
CA GLU A 48 -5.92 -4.46 11.81
C GLU A 48 -5.62 -3.16 12.58
N LEU A 49 -5.59 -2.02 11.89
CA LEU A 49 -5.44 -0.70 12.52
C LEU A 49 -6.77 -0.11 13.00
N LEU A 50 -7.90 -0.56 12.45
CA LEU A 50 -9.24 -0.04 12.79
C LEU A 50 -9.58 -0.11 14.29
N PRO A 51 -9.26 -1.17 15.05
CA PRO A 51 -9.56 -1.22 16.48
C PRO A 51 -8.95 -0.06 17.28
N CYS A 52 -7.79 0.47 16.88
CA CYS A 52 -7.18 1.63 17.53
C CYS A 52 -7.97 2.92 17.31
N VAL A 53 -8.72 3.02 16.21
CA VAL A 53 -9.58 4.17 15.90
C VAL A 53 -10.96 3.98 16.52
N ASP A 54 -11.52 2.77 16.41
CA ASP A 54 -12.91 2.48 16.76
C ASP A 54 -13.08 2.27 18.28
N ALA A 55 -12.08 1.71 18.96
CA ALA A 55 -12.08 1.49 20.41
C ALA A 55 -10.66 1.71 20.99
N PRO A 56 -10.21 2.97 21.11
CA PRO A 56 -8.86 3.27 21.58
C PRO A 56 -8.60 2.70 22.98
N SER A 57 -7.48 1.98 23.12
CA SER A 57 -6.97 1.45 24.38
C SER A 57 -5.46 1.31 24.27
N GLU A 58 -4.74 1.23 25.40
CA GLU A 58 -3.27 1.01 25.37
C GLU A 58 -2.90 -0.20 24.52
N HIS A 59 -3.62 -1.31 24.70
CA HIS A 59 -3.42 -2.53 23.93
C HIS A 59 -3.64 -2.33 22.43
N ASN A 60 -4.74 -1.69 22.03
CA ASN A 60 -5.04 -1.48 20.61
C ASN A 60 -4.05 -0.48 19.96
N SER A 61 -3.58 0.51 20.71
CA SER A 61 -2.58 1.46 20.25
C SER A 61 -1.20 0.83 20.09
N GLU A 62 -0.78 -0.02 21.03
CA GLU A 62 0.48 -0.78 20.94
C GLU A 62 0.46 -1.74 19.75
N ALA A 63 -0.62 -2.53 19.62
CA ALA A 63 -0.79 -3.44 18.49
C ALA A 63 -0.80 -2.70 17.15
N ALA A 64 -1.48 -1.56 17.07
CA ALA A 64 -1.48 -0.74 15.86
C ALA A 64 -0.08 -0.19 15.52
N MET A 65 0.68 0.24 16.53
CA MET A 65 2.07 0.69 16.33
C MET A 65 2.94 -0.44 15.78
N GLU A 66 2.86 -1.62 16.39
CA GLU A 66 3.60 -2.81 15.94
C GLU A 66 3.27 -3.14 14.47
N ARG A 67 1.99 -3.10 14.09
CA ARG A 67 1.59 -3.33 12.68
C ARG A 67 2.12 -2.26 11.74
N MET A 68 2.12 -0.99 12.14
CA MET A 68 2.69 0.09 11.32
C MET A 68 4.20 -0.09 11.11
N GLU A 69 4.93 -0.52 12.14
CA GLU A 69 6.36 -0.83 12.03
C GLU A 69 6.64 -2.00 11.09
N GLN A 70 5.87 -3.09 11.21
CA GLN A 70 5.99 -4.25 10.33
C GLN A 70 5.76 -3.88 8.85
N GLU A 71 4.75 -3.05 8.56
CA GLU A 71 4.51 -2.58 7.18
C GLU A 71 5.60 -1.64 6.67
N ARG A 72 6.10 -0.75 7.51
CA ARG A 72 7.24 0.12 7.15
C ARG A 72 8.44 -0.73 6.76
N ASP A 73 8.74 -1.77 7.53
CA ASP A 73 9.89 -2.63 7.28
C ASP A 73 9.69 -3.47 6.00
N ARG A 74 8.46 -3.97 5.76
CA ARG A 74 8.08 -4.63 4.50
C ARG A 74 8.26 -3.73 3.28
N LEU A 75 7.78 -2.48 3.35
CA LEU A 75 7.94 -1.49 2.28
C LEU A 75 9.42 -1.17 2.04
N THR A 76 10.20 -1.02 3.11
CA THR A 76 11.65 -0.79 3.03
C THR A 76 12.34 -1.95 2.30
N GLY A 77 11.95 -3.20 2.59
CA GLY A 77 12.44 -4.38 1.87
C GLY A 77 12.15 -4.35 0.38
N HIS A 78 10.91 -4.05 0.00
CA HIS A 78 10.52 -3.92 -1.42
C HIS A 78 11.26 -2.79 -2.14
N ILE A 79 11.44 -1.63 -1.48
CA ILE A 79 12.22 -0.52 -2.05
C ILE A 79 13.65 -0.97 -2.33
N ALA A 80 14.29 -1.65 -1.37
CA ALA A 80 15.64 -2.15 -1.55
C ALA A 80 15.75 -3.13 -2.72
N GLU A 81 14.74 -3.97 -2.95
CA GLU A 81 14.69 -4.86 -4.11
C GLU A 81 14.54 -4.10 -5.42
N LEU A 82 13.61 -3.15 -5.51
CA LEU A 82 13.42 -2.31 -6.69
C LEU A 82 14.69 -1.50 -7.04
N VAL A 83 15.40 -1.00 -6.03
CA VAL A 83 16.69 -0.33 -6.21
C VAL A 83 17.73 -1.28 -6.81
N ARG A 84 17.87 -2.50 -6.27
CA ARG A 84 18.79 -3.50 -6.85
C ARG A 84 18.45 -3.84 -8.30
N THR A 85 17.16 -4.00 -8.62
CA THR A 85 16.72 -4.27 -9.99
C THR A 85 17.05 -3.12 -10.94
N ARG A 86 16.82 -1.87 -10.51
CA ARG A 86 17.18 -0.68 -11.28
C ARG A 86 18.69 -0.63 -11.54
N ASP A 87 19.51 -0.82 -10.51
CA ASP A 87 20.97 -0.73 -10.62
C ASP A 87 21.52 -1.82 -11.56
N ALA A 88 20.92 -3.02 -11.56
CA ALA A 88 21.26 -4.08 -12.51
C ALA A 88 20.93 -3.69 -13.96
N LEU A 89 19.78 -3.05 -14.20
CA LEU A 89 19.41 -2.54 -15.52
C LEU A 89 20.37 -1.43 -15.99
N ASP A 90 20.77 -0.52 -15.11
CA ASP A 90 21.74 0.53 -15.42
C ASP A 90 23.09 -0.07 -15.86
N GLY A 91 23.55 -1.13 -15.19
CA GLY A 91 24.76 -1.86 -15.58
C GLY A 91 24.67 -2.52 -16.95
N LEU A 92 23.53 -3.15 -17.26
CA LEU A 92 23.27 -3.73 -18.58
C LEU A 92 23.26 -2.66 -19.69
N MET A 93 22.62 -1.51 -19.42
CA MET A 93 22.57 -0.40 -20.36
C MET A 93 23.96 0.20 -20.62
N ALA A 94 24.79 0.35 -19.59
CA ALA A 94 26.16 0.83 -19.74
C ALA A 94 26.99 -0.11 -20.64
N THR A 95 26.87 -1.42 -20.41
CA THR A 95 27.55 -2.44 -21.22
C THR A 95 27.08 -2.39 -22.68
N ALA A 96 25.78 -2.31 -22.91
CA ALA A 96 25.20 -2.22 -24.26
C ALA A 96 25.68 -0.96 -25.01
N ARG A 97 25.75 0.19 -24.33
CA ARG A 97 26.24 1.46 -24.92
C ARG A 97 27.71 1.37 -25.31
N ALA A 98 28.56 0.78 -24.46
CA ALA A 98 29.98 0.60 -24.76
C ALA A 98 30.19 -0.29 -26.01
N TYR A 99 29.41 -1.35 -26.14
CA TYR A 99 29.44 -2.23 -27.31
C TYR A 99 28.97 -1.52 -28.60
N GLN A 100 27.93 -0.68 -28.51
CA GLN A 100 27.48 0.13 -29.65
C GLN A 100 28.56 1.11 -30.12
N GLU A 101 29.31 1.69 -29.18
CA GLU A 101 30.39 2.62 -29.50
C GLU A 101 31.58 1.92 -30.19
N SER A 102 31.96 0.72 -29.75
CA SER A 102 33.02 -0.05 -30.43
C SER A 102 32.63 -0.43 -31.86
N LEU A 103 31.38 -0.88 -32.07
CA LEU A 103 30.88 -1.17 -33.42
C LEU A 103 30.89 0.07 -34.33
N ARG A 104 30.61 1.25 -33.78
CA ARG A 104 30.63 2.50 -34.54
C ARG A 104 32.05 2.94 -34.87
N SER A 105 33.03 2.74 -33.98
CA SER A 105 34.42 3.07 -34.30
C SER A 105 34.96 2.17 -35.41
N ASP A 106 34.66 0.86 -35.34
CA ASP A 106 35.10 -0.12 -36.33
C ASP A 106 34.50 0.13 -37.71
N ALA A 107 33.27 0.63 -37.79
CA ALA A 107 32.61 1.00 -39.05
C ALA A 107 33.10 2.33 -39.65
N SER A 108 33.82 3.16 -38.86
CA SER A 108 34.34 4.46 -39.28
C SER A 108 35.83 4.45 -39.65
N ALA A 109 36.52 3.32 -39.42
CA ALA A 109 37.91 3.06 -39.76
C ALA A 109 38.04 2.32 -41.09
#